data_AF-A0A7A6UFH2-F1
#
_entry.id   AF-A0A7A6UFH2-F1
#
_cell.length_a   1.000
_cell.length_b   1.000
_cell.length_c   1.000
_cell.angle_alpha   90.00
_cell.angle_beta   90.00
_cell.angle_gamma   90.00
#
_symmetry.space_group_name_H-M   'P 1'
#
loop_
_entity.id
_entity.type
_entity.pdbx_description
1 polymer ?
#
loop_
_entity_poly.entity_id
_entity_poly.type
_entity_poly.pdbx_seq_one_letter_code
_entity_poly.pdbx_strand_id
1 'polypeptide(L)'
;MMYHIPGVLSPKDVARFREQLEQAEWVDGRVTTGAQGAQVKNNQQVDTRSTLYAALQNEVLNAVNQHALFFAAALPRTLSTPLFNRYQNNETYGFHVDGAVRSHPQNGWMRTDLSATLFLSDPQSYDGGELVV
;
A
#
# COMPACT_ATOMS: atom_id res chain seq x y z
N MET A 1 8.48 16.32 -3.93
CA MET A 1 7.24 17.01 -3.52
C MET A 1 6.19 15.94 -3.30
N MET A 2 5.64 15.85 -2.08
CA MET A 2 4.60 14.88 -1.74
C MET A 2 3.25 15.61 -1.72
N TYR A 3 2.21 14.99 -2.28
CA TYR A 3 0.87 15.58 -2.34
C TYR A 3 -0.10 14.77 -1.48
N HIS A 4 -0.70 15.41 -0.47
CA HIS A 4 -1.64 14.76 0.43
C HIS A 4 -3.06 14.82 -0.14
N ILE A 5 -3.73 13.67 -0.15
CA ILE A 5 -5.10 13.51 -0.64
C ILE A 5 -5.96 13.01 0.52
N PRO A 6 -6.63 13.91 1.27
CA PRO A 6 -7.46 13.52 2.39
C PRO A 6 -8.78 12.90 1.90
N GLY A 7 -9.39 12.05 2.73
CA GLY A 7 -10.76 11.58 2.51
C GLY A 7 -10.94 10.53 1.40
N VAL A 8 -9.85 9.88 0.94
CA VAL A 8 -9.96 8.74 0.00
C VAL A 8 -10.80 7.61 0.61
N LEU A 9 -10.67 7.37 1.91
CA LEU A 9 -11.55 6.53 2.71
C LEU A 9 -12.14 7.36 3.85
N SER A 10 -13.40 7.13 4.21
CA SER A 10 -13.98 7.73 5.40
C SER A 10 -13.42 7.09 6.68
N PRO A 11 -13.50 7.76 7.85
CA PRO A 11 -13.10 7.13 9.11
C PRO A 11 -13.82 5.79 9.40
N LYS A 12 -15.08 5.67 8.95
CA LYS A 12 -15.86 4.42 9.06
C LYS A 12 -15.31 3.33 8.16
N ASP A 13 -14.90 3.68 6.93
CA ASP A 13 -14.24 2.72 6.04
C ASP A 13 -12.92 2.26 6.63
N VAL A 14 -12.09 3.18 7.12
CA VAL A 14 -10.81 2.84 7.78
C VAL A 14 -11.02 1.89 8.96
N ALA A 15 -11.99 2.14 9.82
CA ALA A 15 -12.32 1.25 10.94
C ALA A 15 -12.70 -0.17 10.44
N ARG A 16 -13.54 -0.27 9.41
CA ARG A 16 -13.92 -1.54 8.79
C ARG A 16 -12.73 -2.27 8.16
N PHE A 17 -11.86 -1.55 7.45
CA PHE A 17 -10.62 -2.12 6.91
C PHE A 17 -9.76 -2.70 8.03
N ARG A 18 -9.62 -2.00 9.16
CA ARG A 18 -8.85 -2.48 10.32
C ARG A 18 -9.45 -3.76 10.91
N GLU A 19 -10.75 -3.79 11.18
CA GLU A 19 -11.44 -4.99 11.69
C GLU A 19 -11.24 -6.21 10.78
N GLN A 20 -11.32 -6.01 9.46
CA GLN A 20 -11.09 -7.09 8.52
C GLN A 20 -9.62 -7.54 8.48
N LEU A 21 -8.67 -6.59 8.53
CA LEU A 21 -7.23 -6.85 8.53
C LEU A 21 -6.73 -7.55 9.81
N GLU A 22 -7.46 -7.46 10.91
CA GLU A 22 -7.18 -8.26 12.11
C GLU A 22 -7.31 -9.77 11.86
N GLN A 23 -8.16 -10.17 10.91
CA GLN A 23 -8.38 -11.55 10.51
C GLN A 23 -7.49 -12.01 9.35
N ALA A 24 -6.60 -11.12 8.86
CA ALA A 24 -5.76 -11.42 7.71
C ALA A 24 -4.61 -12.38 8.07
N GLU A 25 -4.24 -13.21 7.11
CA GLU A 25 -2.99 -13.96 7.17
C GLU A 25 -1.82 -13.03 6.84
N TRP A 26 -0.99 -12.75 7.83
CA TRP A 26 0.19 -11.90 7.70
C TRP A 26 1.44 -12.76 7.47
N VAL A 27 2.11 -12.53 6.35
CA VAL A 27 3.35 -13.20 5.95
C VAL A 27 4.52 -12.22 5.96
N ASP A 28 5.74 -12.74 5.84
CA ASP A 28 6.95 -11.92 5.69
C ASP A 28 6.83 -11.01 4.47
N GLY A 29 6.94 -9.69 4.66
CA GLY A 29 6.75 -8.73 3.57
C GLY A 29 7.85 -8.74 2.52
N ARG A 30 8.96 -9.47 2.72
CA ARG A 30 9.99 -9.65 1.69
C ARG A 30 9.51 -10.46 0.49
N VAL A 31 8.39 -11.19 0.61
CA VAL A 31 7.82 -12.00 -0.50
C VAL A 31 7.37 -11.18 -1.70
N THR A 32 7.18 -9.85 -1.55
CA THR A 32 6.70 -8.96 -2.62
C THR A 32 7.69 -7.92 -3.08
N THR A 33 8.91 -7.91 -2.54
CA THR A 33 9.92 -6.92 -2.93
C THR A 33 10.99 -7.54 -3.83
N GLY A 34 11.58 -6.71 -4.69
CA GLY A 34 12.74 -7.09 -5.48
C GLY A 34 13.98 -7.27 -4.60
N ALA A 35 15.06 -7.85 -5.17
CA ALA A 35 16.27 -8.19 -4.43
C ALA A 35 16.89 -7.03 -3.63
N GLN A 36 16.81 -5.80 -4.14
CA GLN A 36 17.32 -4.60 -3.45
C GLN A 36 16.48 -4.25 -2.22
N GLY A 37 15.16 -4.22 -2.34
CA GLY A 37 14.27 -3.92 -1.22
C GLY A 37 14.30 -4.99 -0.14
N ALA A 38 14.51 -6.26 -0.52
CA ALA A 38 14.57 -7.38 0.42
C ALA A 38 15.71 -7.24 1.46
N GLN A 39 16.77 -6.50 1.14
CA GLN A 39 17.91 -6.29 2.05
C GLN A 39 17.57 -5.36 3.22
N VAL A 40 16.58 -4.48 3.04
CA VAL A 40 16.23 -3.44 4.01
C VAL A 40 14.77 -3.51 4.46
N LYS A 41 14.00 -4.49 3.99
CA LYS A 41 12.60 -4.69 4.34
C LYS A 41 12.47 -5.71 5.47
N ASN A 42 11.98 -5.26 6.62
CA ASN A 42 11.58 -6.08 7.75
C ASN A 42 10.18 -5.65 8.17
N ASN A 43 9.14 -6.28 7.62
CA ASN A 43 7.75 -5.96 7.92
C ASN A 43 6.84 -7.15 7.60
N GLN A 44 5.55 -6.95 7.77
CA GLN A 44 4.53 -7.93 7.43
C GLN A 44 3.70 -7.46 6.23
N GLN A 45 3.16 -8.42 5.49
CA GLN A 45 2.19 -8.16 4.43
C GLN A 45 1.07 -9.19 4.48
N VAL A 46 -0.14 -8.78 4.13
CA VAL A 46 -1.23 -9.74 3.89
C VAL A 46 -0.85 -10.68 2.73
N ASP A 47 -1.13 -11.98 2.90
CA ASP A 47 -0.93 -12.97 1.84
C ASP A 47 -1.79 -12.65 0.62
N THR A 48 -1.13 -12.40 -0.52
CA THR A 48 -1.77 -12.03 -1.79
C THR A 48 -2.61 -13.15 -2.41
N ARG A 49 -2.51 -14.38 -1.89
CA ARG A 49 -3.32 -15.54 -2.29
C ARG A 49 -4.63 -15.64 -1.52
N SER A 50 -4.79 -14.87 -0.44
CA SER A 50 -6.01 -14.90 0.36
C SER A 50 -7.19 -14.25 -0.35
N THR A 51 -8.40 -14.77 -0.10
CA THR A 51 -9.65 -14.17 -0.59
C THR A 51 -9.89 -12.79 0.00
N LEU A 52 -9.50 -12.59 1.27
CA LEU A 52 -9.57 -11.31 1.96
C LEU A 52 -8.72 -10.23 1.27
N TYR A 53 -7.48 -10.57 0.88
CA TYR A 53 -6.63 -9.65 0.12
C TYR A 53 -7.32 -9.17 -1.16
N ALA A 54 -7.88 -10.08 -1.95
CA ALA A 54 -8.56 -9.73 -3.19
C ALA A 54 -9.77 -8.81 -2.94
N ALA A 55 -10.56 -9.07 -1.89
CA ALA A 55 -11.70 -8.24 -1.51
C ALA A 55 -11.27 -6.81 -1.13
N LEU A 56 -10.35 -6.67 -0.17
CA LEU A 56 -9.86 -5.37 0.29
C LEU A 56 -9.16 -4.58 -0.82
N GLN A 57 -8.39 -5.26 -1.67
CA GLN A 57 -7.71 -4.65 -2.81
C GLN A 57 -8.72 -4.01 -3.78
N ASN A 58 -9.80 -4.73 -4.12
CA ASN A 58 -10.83 -4.21 -5.01
C ASN A 58 -11.51 -2.97 -4.43
N GLU A 59 -11.74 -2.96 -3.11
CA GLU A 59 -12.33 -1.80 -2.44
C GLU A 59 -11.41 -0.57 -2.47
N VAL A 60 -10.11 -0.73 -2.23
CA VAL A 60 -9.13 0.37 -2.36
C VAL A 60 -9.10 0.89 -3.79
N LEU A 61 -9.03 -0.01 -4.78
CA LEU A 61 -9.03 0.36 -6.19
C LEU A 61 -10.32 1.13 -6.56
N ASN A 62 -11.48 0.71 -6.08
CA ASN A 62 -12.73 1.42 -6.31
C ASN A 62 -12.72 2.82 -5.67
N ALA A 63 -12.29 2.94 -4.41
CA ALA A 63 -12.22 4.23 -3.71
C ALA A 63 -11.29 5.22 -4.42
N VAL A 64 -10.09 4.76 -4.81
CA VAL A 64 -9.08 5.57 -5.49
C VAL A 64 -9.55 6.02 -6.87
N ASN A 65 -10.13 5.11 -7.67
CA ASN A 65 -10.62 5.44 -9.02
C ASN A 65 -11.82 6.41 -9.01
N GLN A 66 -12.62 6.42 -7.95
CA GLN A 66 -13.76 7.33 -7.80
C GLN A 66 -13.36 8.70 -7.21
N HIS A 67 -12.12 8.85 -6.71
CA HIS A 67 -11.70 10.06 -6.00
C HIS A 67 -11.16 11.14 -6.96
N ALA A 68 -11.97 12.18 -7.21
CA ALA A 68 -11.66 13.22 -8.20
C ALA A 68 -10.29 13.91 -7.98
N LEU A 69 -9.91 14.18 -6.72
CA LEU A 69 -8.61 14.79 -6.41
C LEU A 69 -7.44 13.83 -6.68
N PHE A 70 -7.64 12.52 -6.50
CA PHE A 70 -6.63 11.54 -6.86
C PHE A 70 -6.42 11.50 -8.37
N PHE A 71 -7.52 11.44 -9.13
CA PHE A 71 -7.47 11.46 -10.58
C PHE A 71 -6.74 12.70 -11.11
N ALA A 72 -7.08 13.89 -10.59
CA ALA A 72 -6.46 15.15 -11.02
C ALA A 72 -4.97 15.24 -10.66
N ALA A 73 -4.56 14.72 -9.49
CA ALA A 73 -3.17 14.77 -9.04
C ALA A 73 -2.28 13.73 -9.71
N ALA A 74 -2.79 12.51 -9.96
CA ALA A 74 -2.00 11.38 -10.42
C ALA A 74 -2.13 11.09 -11.93
N LEU A 75 -3.22 11.53 -12.57
CA LEU A 75 -3.53 11.26 -13.98
C LEU A 75 -3.26 9.78 -14.37
N PRO A 76 -3.88 8.81 -13.67
CA PRO A 76 -3.44 7.43 -13.73
C PRO A 76 -3.71 6.79 -15.10
N ARG A 77 -2.64 6.34 -15.77
CA ARG A 77 -2.75 5.47 -16.95
C ARG A 77 -2.99 4.00 -16.56
N THR A 78 -2.31 3.55 -15.51
CA THR A 78 -2.43 2.19 -14.97
C THR A 78 -2.10 2.26 -13.48
N LEU A 79 -2.87 1.54 -12.66
CA LEU A 79 -2.59 1.38 -11.25
C LEU A 79 -2.00 -0.01 -11.02
N SER A 80 -0.94 -0.10 -10.22
CA SER A 80 -0.54 -1.40 -9.69
C SER A 80 -1.51 -1.88 -8.63
N THR A 81 -1.58 -3.19 -8.47
CA THR A 81 -2.25 -3.87 -7.37
C THR A 81 -1.82 -3.30 -6.00
N PRO A 82 -2.73 -2.72 -5.21
CA PRO A 82 -2.42 -2.25 -3.86
C PRO A 82 -1.99 -3.41 -2.96
N LEU A 83 -0.95 -3.18 -2.15
CA LEU A 83 -0.46 -4.12 -1.14
C LEU A 83 -0.78 -3.60 0.26
N PHE A 84 -1.13 -4.52 1.17
CA PHE A 84 -1.43 -4.21 2.57
C PHE A 84 -0.25 -4.63 3.44
N ASN A 85 0.51 -3.65 3.92
CA ASN A 85 1.66 -3.87 4.79
C ASN A 85 1.33 -3.46 6.23
N ARG A 86 1.95 -4.14 7.20
CA ARG A 86 1.93 -3.76 8.62
C ARG A 86 3.36 -3.68 9.14
N TYR A 87 3.57 -2.70 10.01
CA TYR A 87 4.81 -2.46 10.73
C TYR A 87 4.50 -2.41 12.22
N GLN A 88 5.17 -3.23 13.00
CA GLN A 88 5.05 -3.28 14.46
C GLN A 88 6.40 -3.68 15.09
N ASN A 89 6.60 -3.45 16.38
CA ASN A 89 7.76 -3.96 17.12
C ASN A 89 9.13 -3.71 16.44
N ASN A 90 9.43 -2.46 16.09
CA ASN A 90 10.66 -2.04 15.38
C ASN A 90 10.82 -2.58 13.94
N GLU A 91 9.77 -3.16 13.35
CA GLU A 91 9.72 -3.41 11.90
C GLU A 91 9.91 -2.09 11.12
N THR A 92 10.60 -2.18 9.98
CA THR A 92 11.01 -1.04 9.19
C THR A 92 11.19 -1.42 7.72
N TYR A 93 11.18 -0.42 6.86
CA TYR A 93 11.68 -0.54 5.50
C TYR A 93 12.73 0.55 5.30
N GLY A 94 14.00 0.17 5.36
CA GLY A 94 15.12 1.11 5.32
C GLY A 94 15.23 1.86 3.99
N PHE A 95 16.08 2.88 3.95
CA PHE A 95 16.29 3.72 2.76
C PHE A 95 16.55 2.90 1.50
N HIS A 96 15.75 3.15 0.47
CA HIS A 96 15.84 2.50 -0.83
C HIS A 96 15.23 3.38 -1.92
N VAL A 97 15.42 2.97 -3.17
CA VAL A 97 14.74 3.53 -4.34
C VAL A 97 13.88 2.44 -4.94
N ASP A 98 12.62 2.77 -5.26
CA ASP A 98 11.71 1.85 -5.92
C ASP A 98 12.22 1.47 -7.33
N GLY A 99 11.95 0.23 -7.75
CA GLY A 99 12.23 -0.20 -9.10
C GLY A 99 11.44 0.62 -10.12
N ALA A 100 12.13 1.17 -11.14
CA ALA A 100 11.56 2.06 -12.16
C ALA A 100 10.50 1.42 -13.08
N VAL A 101 10.48 0.08 -13.15
CA VAL A 101 9.52 -0.70 -13.93
C VAL A 101 9.10 -1.93 -13.15
N ARG A 102 7.80 -2.27 -13.19
CA ARG A 102 7.22 -3.46 -12.55
C ARG A 102 6.42 -4.27 -13.55
N SER A 103 6.46 -5.59 -13.43
CA SER A 103 5.60 -6.48 -14.22
C SER A 103 4.20 -6.49 -13.62
N HIS A 104 3.19 -6.20 -14.43
CA HIS A 104 1.78 -6.26 -14.07
C HIS A 104 1.13 -7.48 -14.73
N PRO A 105 0.48 -8.38 -13.97
CA PRO A 105 -0.03 -9.66 -14.50
C PRO A 105 -0.93 -9.52 -15.73
N GLN A 106 -1.73 -8.44 -15.78
CA GLN A 106 -2.72 -8.20 -16.84
C GLN A 106 -2.25 -7.21 -17.91
N ASN A 107 -1.28 -6.33 -17.59
CA ASN A 107 -0.97 -5.15 -18.40
C ASN A 107 0.49 -5.14 -18.91
N GLY A 108 1.25 -6.21 -18.64
CA GLY A 108 2.66 -6.28 -18.99
C GLY A 108 3.51 -5.31 -18.15
N TRP A 109 4.55 -4.74 -18.75
CA TRP A 109 5.45 -3.84 -18.03
C TRP A 109 4.83 -2.47 -17.79
N MET A 110 4.90 -2.01 -16.54
CA MET A 110 4.42 -0.70 -16.08
C MET A 110 5.58 0.11 -15.53
N ARG A 111 5.74 1.36 -15.99
CA ARG A 111 6.68 2.33 -15.40
C ARG A 111 6.09 2.89 -14.10
N THR A 112 6.92 3.03 -13.06
CA THR A 112 6.50 3.49 -11.73
C THR A 112 6.69 4.99 -11.58
N ASP A 113 5.80 5.75 -12.22
CA ASP A 113 5.89 7.22 -12.23
C ASP A 113 5.60 7.84 -10.86
N LEU A 114 4.70 7.22 -10.09
CA LEU A 114 4.26 7.67 -8.78
C LEU A 114 4.16 6.48 -7.82
N SER A 115 4.53 6.72 -6.57
CA SER A 115 4.25 5.84 -5.44
C SER A 115 3.23 6.53 -4.53
N ALA A 116 2.36 5.74 -3.89
CA ALA A 116 1.33 6.24 -3.00
C ALA A 116 1.16 5.31 -1.80
N THR A 117 0.86 5.90 -0.65
CA THR A 117 0.52 5.18 0.59
C THR A 117 -0.85 5.65 1.05
N LEU A 118 -1.78 4.70 1.22
CA LEU A 118 -3.06 4.94 1.86
C LEU A 118 -2.97 4.49 3.31
N PHE A 119 -3.00 5.44 4.25
CA PHE A 119 -2.89 5.17 5.67
C PHE A 119 -4.19 4.54 6.20
N LEU A 120 -4.07 3.37 6.83
CA LEU A 120 -5.18 2.63 7.44
C LEU A 120 -5.11 2.62 8.98
N SER A 121 -4.17 3.37 9.56
CA SER A 121 -4.01 3.55 11.00
C SER A 121 -3.96 5.04 11.30
N ASP A 122 -4.47 5.40 12.48
CA ASP A 122 -4.36 6.77 12.97
C ASP A 122 -2.88 7.05 13.28
N PRO A 123 -2.27 8.12 12.75
CA PRO A 123 -0.88 8.48 13.07
C PRO A 123 -0.63 8.70 14.58
N GLN A 124 -1.67 8.97 15.38
CA GLN A 124 -1.55 9.08 16.84
C GLN A 124 -1.58 7.73 17.57
N SER A 125 -1.87 6.63 16.86
CA SER A 125 -1.98 5.29 17.45
C SER A 125 -0.67 4.48 17.45
N TYR A 126 0.42 5.05 16.94
CA TYR A 126 1.74 4.41 16.91
C TYR A 126 2.84 5.44 17.05
N ASP A 127 3.96 5.03 17.65
CA ASP A 127 5.19 5.81 17.72
C ASP A 127 6.14 5.39 16.58
N GLY A 128 6.75 6.36 15.90
CA GLY A 128 7.62 6.13 14.76
C GLY A 128 6.85 5.83 13.47
N GLY A 129 7.38 4.94 12.60
CA GLY A 129 6.70 4.55 11.36
C GLY A 129 6.56 5.66 10.32
N GLU A 130 7.39 6.70 10.39
CA GLU A 130 7.35 7.84 9.47
C GLU A 130 7.78 7.45 8.06
N LEU A 131 7.03 7.93 7.06
CA LEU A 131 7.43 7.85 5.65
C LEU A 131 8.36 9.03 5.33
N VAL A 132 9.67 8.77 5.33
CA VAL A 132 10.71 9.76 4.97
C VAL A 132 11.04 9.61 3.48
N VAL A 133 10.89 10.69 2.70
CA VAL A 133 11.11 10.75 1.24
C VAL A 133 12.04 11.88 0.87
#